data_AF-A0A9D2N8J7-F1
#
_entry.id   AF-A0A9D2N8J7-F1
#
_cell.length_a   1.000
_cell.length_b   1.000
_cell.length_c   1.000
_cell.angle_alpha   90.00
_cell.angle_beta   90.00
_cell.angle_gamma   90.00
#
_symmetry.space_group_name_H-M   'P 1'
#
loop_
_entity.id
_entity.type
_entity.pdbx_description
1 polymer ?
#
loop_
_entity_poly.entity_id
_entity_poly.type
_entity_poly.pdbx_seq_one_letter_code
_entity_poly.pdbx_strand_id
1 'polypeptide(L)'
;MKQLKIPVGVSDFRKIRENDYYYMDKSGLIEELLKKDATEVTLITRPRRFGKTLGMSMLDNFLDIRKDSRYLFSGLKISQNQELCRKWMNQWPTLFLSFKDVDGSTFENAMGLLKFTLSQICIEHQYLEESSRV
;
A
#
# COMPACT_ATOMS: atom_id res chain seq x y z
N MET A 1 5.05 -17.07 28.86
CA MET A 1 4.73 -16.73 27.46
C MET A 1 4.79 -15.22 27.30
N LYS A 2 5.44 -14.69 26.26
CA LYS A 2 5.34 -13.25 25.95
C LYS A 2 3.89 -12.94 25.53
N GLN A 3 3.31 -11.87 26.06
CA GLN A 3 1.97 -11.44 25.67
C GLN A 3 2.03 -10.88 24.24
N LEU A 4 1.32 -11.53 23.31
CA LEU A 4 1.25 -11.10 21.92
C LEU A 4 0.29 -9.92 21.80
N LYS A 5 0.78 -8.77 21.31
CA LYS A 5 -0.06 -7.61 20.99
C LYS A 5 -0.78 -7.87 19.66
N ILE A 6 -2.00 -8.41 19.70
CA ILE A 6 -2.77 -8.72 18.49
C ILE A 6 -3.42 -7.44 17.94
N PRO A 7 -3.12 -7.01 16.70
CA PRO A 7 -3.63 -5.76 16.12
C PRO A 7 -5.05 -5.92 15.58
N VAL A 8 -6.04 -6.11 16.46
CA VAL A 8 -7.44 -6.25 16.05
C VAL A 8 -7.95 -4.93 15.45
N GLY A 9 -8.40 -4.97 14.19
CA GLY A 9 -8.94 -3.81 13.48
C GLY A 9 -7.89 -2.86 12.89
N VAL A 10 -6.60 -3.09 13.15
CA VAL A 10 -5.52 -2.28 12.56
C VAL A 10 -5.12 -2.89 11.22
N SER A 11 -5.27 -2.12 10.14
CA SER A 11 -4.85 -2.51 8.79
C SER A 11 -3.75 -1.63 8.20
N ASP A 12 -3.17 -0.76 9.03
CA ASP A 12 -2.06 0.09 8.66
C ASP A 12 -0.75 -0.67 8.95
N PHE A 13 0.00 -0.96 7.89
CA PHE A 13 1.24 -1.71 7.98
C PHE A 13 2.28 -0.98 8.84
N ARG A 14 2.44 0.32 8.64
CA ARG A 14 3.38 1.15 9.39
C ARG A 14 3.06 1.12 10.88
N LYS A 15 1.81 1.35 11.26
CA LYS A 15 1.37 1.27 12.67
C LYS A 15 1.64 -0.10 13.27
N ILE A 16 1.42 -1.19 12.52
CA ILE A 16 1.72 -2.54 13.00
C ILE A 16 3.21 -2.71 13.30
N ARG A 17 4.09 -2.23 12.41
CA ARG A 17 5.54 -2.37 12.56
C ARG A 17 6.11 -1.46 13.66
N GLU A 18 5.67 -0.20 13.72
CA GLU A 18 6.21 0.79 14.67
C GLU A 18 5.76 0.55 16.11
N ASN A 19 4.58 -0.01 16.33
CA ASN A 19 4.05 -0.26 17.68
C ASN A 19 4.34 -1.69 18.19
N ASP A 20 5.17 -2.45 17.48
CA ASP A 20 5.56 -3.82 17.81
C ASP A 20 4.33 -4.73 18.02
N TYR A 21 3.34 -4.60 17.13
CA TYR A 21 2.21 -5.52 17.09
C TYR A 21 2.62 -6.85 16.47
N TYR A 22 1.91 -7.92 16.84
CA TYR A 22 2.06 -9.21 16.20
C TYR A 22 1.75 -9.10 14.70
N TYR A 23 2.74 -9.43 13.88
CA TYR A 23 2.65 -9.36 12.43
C TYR A 23 3.10 -10.68 11.81
N MET A 24 2.21 -11.28 11.02
CA MET A 24 2.54 -12.40 10.16
C MET A 24 3.13 -11.87 8.86
N ASP A 25 4.39 -12.18 8.60
CA ASP A 25 5.09 -11.68 7.43
C ASP A 25 4.46 -12.19 6.13
N LYS A 26 3.89 -11.26 5.36
CA LYS A 26 3.34 -11.47 4.01
C LYS A 26 4.10 -10.69 2.94
N SER A 27 5.28 -10.16 3.27
CA SER A 27 6.07 -9.32 2.35
C SER A 27 6.54 -10.05 1.09
N GLY A 28 6.57 -11.39 1.10
CA GLY A 28 6.80 -12.20 -0.10
C GLY A 28 5.80 -11.96 -1.23
N LEU A 29 4.59 -11.46 -0.91
CA LEU A 29 3.61 -11.04 -1.93
C LEU A 29 4.18 -9.96 -2.87
N ILE A 30 5.02 -9.07 -2.35
CA ILE A 30 5.62 -7.97 -3.13
C ILE A 30 6.51 -8.56 -4.24
N GLU A 31 7.32 -9.55 -3.89
CA GLU A 31 8.18 -10.25 -4.84
C GLU A 31 7.36 -10.99 -5.91
N GLU A 32 6.29 -11.68 -5.50
CA GLU A 32 5.40 -12.37 -6.44
C GLU A 32 4.67 -11.41 -7.40
N LEU A 33 4.30 -10.23 -6.94
CA LEU A 33 3.65 -9.21 -7.76
C LEU A 33 4.62 -8.58 -8.77
N LEU A 34 5.85 -8.32 -8.36
CA LEU A 34 6.84 -7.60 -9.19
C LEU A 34 7.65 -8.50 -10.13
N LYS A 35 7.72 -9.82 -9.89
CA LYS A 35 8.41 -10.77 -10.78
C LYS A 35 7.57 -11.26 -11.96
N LYS A 36 6.26 -11.05 -11.94
CA LYS A 36 5.36 -11.57 -12.99
C LYS A 36 5.32 -10.63 -14.18
N ASP A 37 6.38 -10.65 -14.98
CA ASP A 37 6.52 -9.83 -16.20
C ASP A 37 5.38 -10.04 -17.22
N ALA A 38 4.62 -11.15 -17.11
CA ALA A 38 3.49 -11.48 -17.98
C ALA A 38 2.10 -11.13 -17.41
N THR A 39 2.00 -10.53 -16.22
CA THR A 39 0.71 -10.19 -15.60
C THR A 39 0.45 -8.69 -15.66
N GLU A 40 -0.33 -8.26 -16.65
CA GLU A 40 -0.72 -6.84 -16.81
C GLU A 40 -1.66 -6.36 -15.70
N VAL A 41 -2.54 -7.24 -15.20
CA VAL A 41 -3.52 -6.91 -14.16
C VAL A 41 -3.57 -8.01 -13.11
N THR A 42 -3.43 -7.63 -11.84
CA THR A 42 -3.64 -8.53 -10.70
C THR A 42 -4.93 -8.19 -9.97
N LEU A 43 -5.88 -9.13 -9.96
CA LEU A 43 -7.13 -9.02 -9.20
C LEU A 43 -7.06 -9.84 -7.90
N ILE A 44 -7.08 -9.15 -6.75
CA ILE A 44 -7.20 -9.82 -5.45
C ILE A 44 -8.67 -9.86 -5.03
N THR A 45 -9.28 -11.03 -5.12
CA THR A 45 -10.72 -11.22 -4.85
C THR A 45 -11.06 -11.08 -3.35
N ARG A 46 -12.35 -11.17 -3.01
CA ARG A 46 -12.94 -10.74 -1.73
C ARG A 46 -13.03 -11.77 -0.57
N PRO A 47 -12.07 -12.67 -0.29
CA PRO A 47 -12.09 -13.39 1.00
C PRO A 47 -12.04 -12.43 2.21
N ARG A 48 -13.05 -12.46 3.08
CA ARG A 48 -13.15 -11.54 4.23
C ARG A 48 -12.03 -11.82 5.24
N ARG A 49 -11.44 -10.77 5.85
CA ARG A 49 -10.36 -10.86 6.86
C ARG A 49 -9.02 -11.44 6.40
N PHE A 50 -8.77 -11.52 5.09
CA PHE A 50 -7.48 -12.00 4.56
C PHE A 50 -6.34 -10.96 4.58
N GLY A 51 -6.58 -9.77 5.15
CA GLY A 51 -5.56 -8.74 5.28
C GLY A 51 -5.26 -8.00 3.97
N LYS A 52 -6.24 -7.87 3.06
CA LYS A 52 -6.09 -7.11 1.81
C LYS A 52 -5.70 -5.65 2.05
N THR A 53 -6.44 -4.95 2.91
CA THR A 53 -6.15 -3.55 3.27
C THR A 53 -4.75 -3.41 3.87
N LEU A 54 -4.36 -4.36 4.73
CA LEU A 54 -3.00 -4.43 5.25
C LEU A 54 -1.96 -4.64 4.15
N GLY A 55 -2.23 -5.53 3.19
CA GLY A 55 -1.38 -5.74 2.02
C GLY A 55 -1.25 -4.50 1.14
N MET A 56 -2.34 -3.77 0.92
CA MET A 56 -2.32 -2.49 0.18
C MET A 56 -1.49 -1.44 0.93
N SER A 57 -1.67 -1.31 2.25
CA SER A 57 -0.86 -0.41 3.09
C SER A 57 0.62 -0.80 3.08
N MET A 58 0.93 -2.10 3.05
CA MET A 58 2.30 -2.60 2.92
C MET A 58 2.90 -2.25 1.56
N LEU A 59 2.17 -2.44 0.46
CA LEU A 59 2.61 -2.09 -0.89
C LEU A 59 2.85 -0.58 -1.03
N ASP A 60 1.94 0.23 -0.49
CA ASP A 60 2.06 1.68 -0.44
C ASP A 60 3.32 2.13 0.33
N ASN A 61 3.57 1.56 1.51
CA ASN A 61 4.82 1.80 2.23
C ASN A 61 6.05 1.22 1.50
N PHE A 62 5.90 0.22 0.64
CA PHE A 62 7.04 -0.34 -0.08
C PHE A 62 7.41 0.50 -1.31
N LEU A 63 6.44 0.93 -2.11
CA LEU A 63 6.68 1.50 -3.43
C LEU A 63 6.84 3.02 -3.44
N ASP A 64 6.06 3.74 -2.62
CA ASP A 64 5.89 5.19 -2.71
C ASP A 64 7.20 5.94 -2.49
N ILE A 65 7.63 6.66 -3.53
CA ILE A 65 8.87 7.46 -3.55
C ILE A 65 8.90 8.57 -2.50
N ARG A 66 7.73 9.00 -2.03
CA ARG A 66 7.62 10.07 -1.03
C ARG A 66 7.84 9.58 0.40
N LYS A 67 7.87 8.25 0.61
CA LYS A 67 8.02 7.63 1.92
C LYS A 67 9.47 7.20 2.14
N ASP A 68 9.96 7.39 3.36
CA ASP A 68 11.15 6.68 3.86
C ASP A 68 10.68 5.59 4.82
N SER A 69 10.58 4.36 4.30
CA SER A 69 9.91 3.24 5.00
C SER A 69 10.73 1.96 5.01
N ARG A 70 12.00 2.01 4.58
CA ARG A 70 12.86 0.81 4.50
C ARG A 70 12.97 0.09 5.84
N TYR A 71 13.03 0.83 6.94
CA TYR A 71 13.11 0.28 8.30
C TYR A 71 11.90 -0.58 8.68
N LEU A 72 10.71 -0.31 8.12
CA LEU A 72 9.50 -1.10 8.36
C LEU A 72 9.63 -2.55 7.85
N PHE A 73 10.48 -2.75 6.84
CA PHE A 73 10.72 -4.05 6.19
C PHE A 73 11.91 -4.82 6.78
N SER A 74 12.63 -4.24 7.76
CA SER A 74 13.73 -4.92 8.43
C SER A 74 13.26 -6.23 9.07
N GLY A 75 14.00 -7.31 8.80
CA GLY A 75 13.71 -8.65 9.30
C GLY A 75 12.54 -9.37 8.58
N LEU A 76 11.92 -8.75 7.56
CA LEU A 76 10.90 -9.39 6.74
C LEU A 76 11.53 -10.09 5.52
N LYS A 77 10.85 -11.10 4.97
CA LYS A 77 11.30 -11.90 3.83
C LYS A 77 11.72 -11.04 2.64
N ILE A 78 10.96 -9.99 2.30
CA ILE A 78 11.28 -9.11 1.15
C ILE A 78 12.65 -8.43 1.29
N SER A 79 13.10 -8.13 2.51
CA SER A 79 14.39 -7.46 2.75
C SER A 79 15.59 -8.31 2.34
N GLN A 80 15.41 -9.62 2.17
CA GLN A 80 16.45 -10.54 1.70
C GLN A 80 16.71 -10.38 0.19
N ASN A 81 15.74 -9.88 -0.57
CA ASN A 81 15.90 -9.61 -2.00
C ASN A 81 16.40 -8.17 -2.22
N GLN A 82 17.71 -7.98 -2.03
CA GLN A 82 18.35 -6.66 -2.09
C GLN A 82 18.23 -5.99 -3.47
N GLU A 83 18.30 -6.76 -4.55
CA GLU A 83 18.19 -6.23 -5.91
C GLU A 83 16.80 -5.65 -6.17
N LEU A 84 15.75 -6.41 -5.81
CA LEU A 84 14.36 -5.96 -5.94
C LEU A 84 14.12 -4.74 -5.06
N CYS A 85 14.57 -4.76 -3.81
CA CYS A 85 14.44 -3.60 -2.92
C CYS A 85 15.12 -2.36 -3.50
N ARG A 86 16.34 -2.48 -4.05
CA ARG A 86 17.04 -1.35 -4.68
C ARG A 86 16.27 -0.78 -5.88
N LYS A 87 15.63 -1.64 -6.68
CA LYS A 87 14.92 -1.23 -7.90
C LYS A 87 13.54 -0.63 -7.62
N TRP A 88 12.86 -1.08 -6.58
CA TRP A 88 11.44 -0.78 -6.37
C TRP A 88 11.11 -0.07 -5.06
N MET A 89 11.87 -0.30 -3.98
CA MET A 89 11.51 0.21 -2.66
C MET A 89 11.67 1.73 -2.59
N ASN A 90 10.57 2.44 -2.36
CA ASN A 90 10.48 3.89 -2.35
C ASN A 90 11.10 4.53 -3.61
N GLN A 91 10.92 3.89 -4.77
CA GLN A 91 11.47 4.38 -6.04
C GLN A 91 10.39 4.88 -7.01
N TRP A 92 9.10 4.65 -6.73
CA TRP A 92 8.03 4.89 -7.69
C TRP A 92 6.92 5.76 -7.11
N PRO A 93 6.38 6.72 -7.87
CA PRO A 93 5.12 7.37 -7.49
C PRO A 93 4.04 6.31 -7.32
N THR A 94 3.37 6.33 -6.17
CA THR A 94 2.33 5.34 -5.85
C THR A 94 1.04 6.08 -5.55
N LEU A 95 0.00 5.83 -6.35
CA LEU A 95 -1.33 6.40 -6.16
C LEU A 95 -2.14 5.46 -5.26
N PHE A 96 -2.44 5.88 -4.03
CA PHE A 96 -3.27 5.09 -3.11
C PHE A 96 -4.70 5.61 -3.10
N LEU A 97 -5.62 4.86 -3.71
CA LEU A 97 -7.03 5.25 -3.83
C LEU A 97 -7.93 4.31 -3.02
N SER A 98 -8.89 4.91 -2.29
CA SER A 98 -9.96 4.19 -1.62
C SER A 98 -11.30 4.82 -1.96
N PHE A 99 -12.20 4.03 -2.54
CA PHE A 99 -13.59 4.45 -2.80
C PHE A 99 -14.56 3.98 -1.71
N LYS A 100 -14.04 3.56 -0.55
CA LYS A 100 -14.87 3.08 0.56
C LYS A 100 -15.88 4.15 1.03
N ASP A 101 -15.45 5.40 1.01
CA ASP A 101 -16.23 6.54 1.51
C ASP A 101 -16.80 7.39 0.35
N VAL A 102 -16.78 6.84 -0.87
CA VAL A 102 -17.53 7.40 -2.01
C VAL A 102 -18.93 6.79 -1.98
N ASP A 103 -19.77 7.33 -1.10
CA ASP A 103 -21.16 6.93 -0.92
C ASP A 103 -22.12 8.11 -1.03
N GLY A 104 -23.31 7.89 -1.58
CA GLY A 104 -24.27 8.96 -1.79
C GLY A 104 -25.68 8.41 -1.91
N SER A 105 -26.64 9.12 -1.33
CA SER A 105 -28.07 8.81 -1.50
C SER A 105 -28.57 9.12 -2.91
N THR A 106 -27.82 9.90 -3.68
CA THR A 106 -28.06 10.19 -5.11
C THR A 106 -26.79 9.98 -5.93
N PHE A 107 -26.96 9.77 -7.23
CA PHE A 107 -25.85 9.63 -8.17
C PHE A 107 -24.96 10.88 -8.18
N GLU A 108 -25.57 12.07 -8.14
CA GLU A 108 -24.87 13.36 -8.17
C GLU A 108 -23.95 13.51 -6.96
N ASN A 109 -24.42 13.13 -5.77
CA ASN A 109 -23.62 13.18 -4.55
C ASN A 109 -22.45 12.19 -4.60
N ALA A 110 -22.71 10.94 -5.01
CA ALA A 110 -21.65 9.93 -5.16
C ALA A 110 -20.61 10.35 -6.22
N MET A 111 -21.06 10.89 -7.35
CA MET A 111 -20.19 11.44 -8.39
C MET A 111 -19.37 12.63 -7.88
N GLY A 112 -19.97 13.50 -7.07
CA GLY A 112 -19.28 14.61 -6.40
C GLY A 112 -18.14 14.12 -5.51
N LEU A 113 -18.38 13.10 -4.67
CA LEU A 113 -17.36 12.51 -3.80
C LEU A 113 -16.28 11.76 -4.57
N LEU A 114 -16.63 11.10 -5.67
CA LEU A 114 -15.65 10.48 -6.56
C LEU A 114 -14.71 11.54 -7.14
N LYS A 115 -15.25 12.63 -7.69
CA LYS A 115 -14.47 13.75 -8.23
C LYS A 115 -13.56 14.36 -7.16
N PHE A 116 -14.10 14.56 -5.96
CA PHE A 116 -13.32 15.05 -4.82
C PHE A 116 -12.18 14.10 -4.46
N THR A 117 -12.43 12.80 -4.36
CA THR A 117 -11.40 11.79 -4.04
C THR A 117 -10.29 11.77 -5.09
N LEU A 118 -10.65 11.84 -6.37
CA LEU A 118 -9.68 11.91 -7.47
C LEU A 118 -8.88 13.22 -7.45
N SER A 119 -9.54 14.36 -7.18
CA SER A 119 -8.84 15.65 -7.13
C SER A 119 -7.83 15.72 -5.99
N GLN A 120 -8.12 15.11 -4.83
CA GLN A 120 -7.16 15.02 -3.74
C GLN A 120 -5.88 14.28 -4.15
N ILE A 121 -6.01 13.17 -4.90
CA ILE A 121 -4.83 12.46 -5.43
C ILE A 121 -4.05 13.32 -6.42
N CYS A 122 -4.72 14.05 -7.32
CA CYS A 122 -4.02 14.96 -8.24
C CYS A 122 -3.22 16.02 -7.48
N ILE A 123 -3.82 16.64 -6.46
CA ILE A 123 -3.15 17.65 -5.61
C ILE A 123 -1.98 17.03 -4.85
N GLU A 124 -2.20 15.89 -4.20
CA GLU A 124 -1.19 15.16 -3.44
C GLU A 124 0.03 14.76 -4.31
N HIS A 125 -0.20 14.55 -5.61
CA HIS A 125 0.82 14.20 -6.59
C HIS A 125 1.22 15.34 -7.54
N GLN A 126 0.93 16.59 -7.18
CA GLN A 126 1.24 17.76 -8.03
C GLN A 126 2.73 17.85 -8.40
N TYR A 127 3.64 17.35 -7.54
CA TYR A 127 5.08 17.28 -7.84
C TYR A 127 5.43 16.49 -9.11
N LEU A 128 4.50 15.66 -9.61
CA LEU A 128 4.68 14.93 -10.88
C LEU A 128 4.51 15.82 -12.11
N GLU A 129 3.84 16.97 -12.01
CA GLU A 129 3.66 17.91 -13.13
C GLU A 129 5.00 18.47 -13.62
N GLU A 130 5.95 18.62 -12.71
CA GLU A 130 7.30 19.16 -12.97
C GLU A 130 8.36 18.05 -13.12
N SER A 131 7.96 16.77 -13.00
CA SER A 131 8.88 15.64 -13.01
C SER A 131 9.36 15.33 -14.43
N SER A 132 10.68 15.29 -14.62
CA SER A 132 11.31 14.85 -15.88
C SER A 132 11.51 13.34 -15.99
N ARG A 133 11.13 12.58 -14.95
CA ARG A 133 11.40 11.14 -14.80
C ARG A 133 10.16 10.25 -14.91
N VAL A 134 8.98 10.85 -15.10
CA VAL A 134 7.68 10.17 -15.23
C VAL A 134 7.03 10.62 -16.52
#